data_AF-A0AAW9ZXV7-F1
#
_entry.id   AF-A0AAW9ZXV7-F1
#
_cell.length_a   1.000
_cell.length_b   1.000
_cell.length_c   1.000
_cell.angle_alpha   90.00
_cell.angle_beta   90.00
_cell.angle_gamma   90.00
#
_symmetry.space_group_name_H-M   'P 1'
#
loop_
_entity.id
_entity.type
_entity.pdbx_description
1 polymer ?
#
loop_
_entity_poly.entity_id
_entity_poly.type
_entity_poly.pdbx_seq_one_letter_code
_entity_poly.pdbx_strand_id
1 'polypeptide(L)'
;MPPTAKLCLEVALVHGGLLKTEHGYIGRTAPAQTAQRFGAVVVATLMREGLATSDSANERLVVLTDAAAVLFHLQLADSEVGS
;
A
#
# COMPACT_ATOMS: atom_id res chain seq x y z
N MET A 1 12.42 -3.10 -4.43
CA MET A 1 11.61 -2.19 -3.60
C MET A 1 12.16 -2.18 -2.16
N PRO A 2 12.26 -1.03 -1.47
CA PRO A 2 12.70 -0.95 -0.08
C PRO A 2 11.77 -1.74 0.88
N PRO A 3 12.27 -2.27 2.02
CA PRO A 3 11.45 -3.06 2.96
C PRO A 3 10.20 -2.33 3.47
N THR A 4 10.32 -1.02 3.74
CA THR A 4 9.20 -0.18 4.19
C THR A 4 8.13 0.03 3.12
N ALA A 5 8.51 0.06 1.84
CA ALA A 5 7.56 0.11 0.74
C ALA A 5 6.86 -1.23 0.52
N LYS A 6 7.55 -2.36 0.72
CA LYS A 6 6.91 -3.68 0.73
C LYS A 6 5.85 -3.77 1.84
N LEU A 7 6.19 -3.39 3.07
CA LEU A 7 5.23 -3.36 4.18
C LEU A 7 4.05 -2.41 3.91
N CYS A 8 4.31 -1.25 3.30
CA CYS A 8 3.27 -0.30 2.91
C CYS A 8 2.30 -0.90 1.89
N LEU A 9 2.82 -1.63 0.90
CA LEU A 9 2.03 -2.35 -0.09
C LEU A 9 1.17 -3.43 0.57
N GLU A 10 1.75 -4.25 1.45
CA GLU A 10 1.02 -5.30 2.19
C GLU A 10 -0.14 -4.71 3.00
N VAL A 11 0.09 -3.62 3.73
CA VAL A 11 -0.97 -2.92 4.47
C VAL A 11 -2.03 -2.37 3.52
N ALA A 12 -1.62 -1.76 2.40
CA ALA A 12 -2.57 -1.27 1.40
C ALA A 12 -3.45 -2.40 0.84
N LEU A 13 -2.89 -3.59 0.61
CA LEU A 13 -3.62 -4.75 0.09
C LEU A 13 -4.65 -5.25 1.12
N VAL A 14 -4.24 -5.40 2.37
CA VAL A 14 -5.12 -5.82 3.48
C VAL A 14 -6.27 -4.82 3.69
N HIS A 15 -5.99 -3.52 3.55
CA HIS A 15 -6.95 -2.46 3.86
C HIS A 15 -7.68 -1.88 2.63
N GLY A 16 -7.47 -2.41 1.43
CA GLY A 16 -8.13 -1.91 0.21
C GLY A 16 -7.69 -0.50 -0.20
N GLY A 17 -6.41 -0.18 0.02
CA GLY A 17 -5.76 1.08 -0.27
C GLY A 17 -5.17 1.76 0.96
N LEU A 18 -4.71 2.99 0.77
CA LEU A 18 -4.23 3.87 1.83
C LEU A 18 -5.09 5.14 1.91
N LEU A 19 -5.16 5.70 3.11
CA LEU A 19 -5.77 6.98 3.39
C LEU A 19 -4.70 7.95 3.89
N LYS A 20 -4.63 9.12 3.26
CA LYS A 20 -3.81 10.25 3.69
C LYS A 20 -4.43 10.91 4.91
N THR A 21 -3.61 11.06 5.94
CA THR A 21 -3.90 11.75 7.21
C THR A 21 -2.90 12.89 7.40
N GLU A 22 -3.09 13.67 8.46
CA GLU A 22 -2.13 14.71 8.87
C GLU A 22 -0.73 14.15 9.17
N HIS A 23 -0.64 12.91 9.63
CA HIS A 23 0.61 12.27 10.08
C HIS A 23 1.18 11.27 9.06
N GLY A 24 0.72 11.30 7.81
CA GLY A 24 1.12 10.37 6.76
C GLY A 24 -0.02 9.47 6.31
N TYR A 25 0.32 8.28 5.81
CA TYR A 25 -0.64 7.37 5.19
C TYR A 25 -0.88 6.15 6.07
N ILE A 26 -2.14 5.78 6.24
CA ILE A 26 -2.57 4.56 6.96
C ILE A 26 -3.34 3.65 6.01
N GLY A 27 -3.55 2.39 6.38
CA GLY A 27 -4.49 1.52 5.66
C GLY A 27 -5.87 2.16 5.60
N ARG A 28 -6.52 2.13 4.43
CA ARG A 28 -7.79 2.82 4.19
C ARG A 28 -8.89 2.45 5.19
N THR A 29 -8.97 1.18 5.57
CA THR A 29 -9.92 0.67 6.58
C THR A 29 -9.30 0.50 7.97
N ALA A 30 -8.06 0.96 8.17
CA ALA A 30 -7.41 0.87 9.47
C ALA A 30 -8.01 1.90 10.45
N PRO A 31 -7.99 1.62 11.77
CA PRO A 31 -8.39 2.61 12.76
C PRO A 31 -7.54 3.88 12.65
N ALA A 32 -8.16 5.06 12.71
CA ALA A 32 -7.46 6.35 12.58
C ALA A 32 -6.31 6.53 13.60
N GLN A 33 -6.40 5.85 14.74
CA GLN A 33 -5.44 5.89 15.84
C GLN A 33 -4.24 4.95 15.63
N THR A 34 -4.20 4.18 14.53
CA THR A 34 -3.15 3.19 14.30
C THR A 34 -1.76 3.81 14.36
N ALA A 35 -0.82 3.15 15.05
CA ALA A 35 0.57 3.58 15.09
C ALA A 35 1.28 3.35 13.75
N GLN A 36 0.79 2.39 12.94
CA GLN A 36 1.38 2.03 11.67
C GLN A 36 1.05 3.08 10.60
N ARG A 37 2.04 3.95 10.32
CA ARG A 37 1.94 5.04 9.37
C ARG A 37 3.10 4.99 8.39
N PHE A 38 2.84 5.40 7.16
CA PHE A 38 3.82 5.47 6.10
C PHE A 38 4.03 6.92 5.66
N GLY A 39 5.30 7.28 5.48
CA GLY A 39 5.66 8.59 4.96
C GLY A 39 5.34 8.72 3.46
N ALA A 40 5.24 9.96 2.98
CA ALA A 40 4.93 10.25 1.58
C ALA A 40 5.95 9.65 0.59
N VAL A 41 7.23 9.56 0.96
CA VAL A 41 8.29 8.96 0.12
C VAL A 41 8.02 7.48 -0.16
N VAL A 42 7.48 6.76 0.82
CA VAL A 42 7.16 5.33 0.68
C VAL A 42 5.99 5.16 -0.29
N VAL A 43 4.94 5.97 -0.14
CA VAL A 43 3.78 5.96 -1.04
C VAL A 43 4.14 6.40 -2.46
N ALA A 44 4.97 7.43 -2.60
CA ALA A 44 5.48 7.87 -3.90
C ALA A 44 6.32 6.79 -4.59
N THR A 45 7.02 5.95 -3.82
CA THR A 45 7.70 4.78 -4.36
C THR A 45 6.68 3.81 -4.95
N LEU A 46 5.59 3.48 -4.26
CA LEU A 46 4.53 2.62 -4.80
C LEU A 46 3.90 3.19 -6.08
N MET A 47 3.67 4.50 -6.11
CA MET A 47 3.13 5.18 -7.29
C MET A 47 4.08 5.15 -8.48
N ARG A 48 5.37 5.39 -8.24
CA ARG A 48 6.40 5.34 -9.29
C ARG A 48 6.59 3.94 -9.87
N GLU A 49 6.43 2.91 -9.05
CA GLU A 49 6.45 1.50 -9.50
C GLU A 49 5.10 1.08 -10.14
N GLY A 50 4.13 1.97 -10.25
CA GLY A 50 2.82 1.68 -10.85
C GLY A 50 1.94 0.76 -10.02
N LEU A 51 2.22 0.61 -8.71
CA LEU A 51 1.49 -0.27 -7.78
C LEU A 51 0.35 0.46 -7.07
N ALA A 52 0.40 1.78 -7.03
CA ALA A 52 -0.62 2.59 -6.39
C ALA A 52 -0.88 3.87 -7.20
N THR A 53 -2.06 4.44 -7.06
CA THR A 53 -2.43 5.71 -7.69
C THR A 53 -3.39 6.48 -6.79
N SER A 54 -3.45 7.80 -6.95
CA SER A 54 -4.46 8.62 -6.27
C SER A 54 -5.85 8.34 -6.84
N ASP A 55 -6.85 8.28 -5.98
CA ASP A 55 -8.24 8.22 -6.40
C ASP A 55 -8.69 9.57 -6.99
N SER A 56 -9.37 9.53 -8.13
CA SER A 56 -9.80 10.74 -8.85
C SER A 56 -10.96 11.48 -8.18
N ALA A 57 -11.78 10.79 -7.38
CA ALA A 57 -12.89 11.37 -6.64
C ALA A 57 -12.48 11.82 -5.23
N ASN A 58 -11.38 11.27 -4.70
CA ASN A 58 -10.86 11.63 -3.38
C ASN A 58 -9.32 11.60 -3.36
N GLU A 59 -8.70 12.78 -3.46
CA GLU A 59 -7.24 12.96 -3.43
C GLU A 59 -6.54 12.42 -2.16
N ARG A 60 -7.28 12.18 -1.08
CA ARG A 60 -6.74 11.57 0.15
C ARG A 60 -6.67 10.06 0.06
N LEU A 61 -7.37 9.44 -0.88
CA LEU A 61 -7.32 8.01 -1.10
C LEU A 61 -6.24 7.67 -2.12
N VAL A 62 -5.46 6.66 -1.75
CA VAL A 62 -4.51 6.01 -2.63
C VAL A 62 -5.03 4.59 -2.84
N VAL A 63 -5.37 4.27 -4.08
CA VAL A 63 -5.88 2.97 -4.48
C VAL A 63 -4.77 2.15 -5.09
N LEU A 64 -4.89 0.83 -4.99
CA LEU A 64 -3.97 -0.10 -5.62
C LEU A 64 -4.32 -0.27 -7.09
N THR A 65 -3.30 -0.49 -7.92
CA THR A 65 -3.48 -0.87 -9.32
C THR A 65 -3.63 -2.37 -9.45
N ASP A 66 -4.08 -2.84 -10.62
CA ASP A 66 -4.15 -4.28 -10.90
C ASP A 66 -2.76 -4.94 -10.82
N ALA A 67 -1.70 -4.22 -11.18
CA ALA A 67 -0.32 -4.70 -11.07
C ALA A 67 0.07 -5.03 -9.61
N ALA A 68 -0.45 -4.28 -8.64
CA ALA A 68 -0.21 -4.54 -7.23
C ALA A 68 -0.88 -5.84 -6.74
N ALA A 69 -2.10 -6.12 -7.22
CA ALA A 69 -2.80 -7.35 -6.90
C ALA A 69 -2.06 -8.57 -7.47
N VAL A 70 -1.59 -8.48 -8.72
CA VAL A 70 -0.78 -9.54 -9.36
C VAL A 70 0.53 -9.76 -8.60
N LEU A 71 1.26 -8.70 -8.27
CA LEU A 71 2.52 -8.80 -7.53
C LEU A 71 2.33 -9.45 -6.16
N PHE A 72 1.25 -9.12 -5.46
CA PHE A 72 0.93 -9.75 -4.18
C PHE A 72 0.68 -11.25 -4.30
N HIS A 73 -0.10 -11.67 -5.29
CA HIS A 73 -0.37 -13.09 -5.52
C HIS A 73 0.90 -13.86 -5.88
N LEU A 74 1.81 -13.26 -6.66
CA LEU A 74 3.11 -13.85 -6.96
C LEU A 74 3.99 -13.99 -5.70
N GLN A 75 3.99 -12.99 -4.81
CA GLN A 75 4.75 -13.03 -3.55
C GLN A 75 4.19 -14.05 -2.54
N LEU A 76 2.86 -14.20 -2.48
CA LEU A 76 2.23 -15.23 -1.66
C LEU A 76 2.60 -16.63 -2.17
N ALA A 77 2.52 -16.84 -3.49
CA ALA A 77 2.85 -18.12 -4.10
C ALA A 77 4.33 -18.51 -3.93
N ASP A 78 5.25 -17.56 -4.01
CA ASP A 78 6.69 -17.80 -3.78
C ASP A 78 6.98 -18.16 -2.30
N SER A 79 6.20 -17.60 -1.37
CA SER A 79 6.31 -17.91 0.07
C SER A 79 5.82 -19.32 0.42
N GLU A 80 4.90 -19.89 -0.37
CA GLU A 80 4.33 -21.23 -0.16
C GLU A 80 5.21 -22.37 -0.73
N VAL A 81 6.14 -22.07 -1.63
CA VAL A 81 7.04 -23.07 -2.26
C VAL A 81 8.32 -23.31 -1.44
N GLY A 82 8.53 -22.56 -0.35
CA GLY A 82 9.74 -22.62 0.49
C GLY A 82 9.64 -23.40 1.81
N SER A 83 8.69 -24.33 1.96
CA SER A 83 8.57 -25.21 3.15
C SER A 83 8.81 -26.68 2.82
#